data_AF-A0A368UFI9-F1
#
_entry.id   AF-A0A368UFI9-F1
#
_cell.length_a   1.000
_cell.length_b   1.000
_cell.length_c   1.000
_cell.angle_alpha   90.00
_cell.angle_beta   90.00
_cell.angle_gamma   90.00
#
_symmetry.space_group_name_H-M   'P 1'
#
loop_
_entity.id
_entity.type
_entity.pdbx_description
1 polymer ?
#
loop_
_entity_poly.entity_id
_entity_poly.type
_entity_poly.pdbx_seq_one_letter_code
_entity_poly.pdbx_strand_id
1 'polypeptide(L)'
;MRLKWFAIGNKRRDEALSILDKLIASFYHNYGVQPLTDLFLKYKNELENSRKSTSVILSRMNSELSRIFMQNEIRLTEEQSKLLKDLRHL
;
A
#
# COMPACT_ATOMS: atom_id res chain seq x y z
N MET A 1 7.28 17.05 11.54
CA MET A 1 7.86 16.46 12.76
C MET A 1 8.05 14.95 12.58
N ARG A 2 9.30 14.49 12.70
CA ARG A 2 9.84 13.15 13.04
C ARG A 2 9.11 11.88 12.56
N LEU A 3 9.51 11.34 11.40
CA LEU A 3 9.38 9.90 11.12
C LEU A 3 10.58 9.17 11.71
N LYS A 4 10.35 8.54 12.86
CA LYS A 4 11.31 7.75 13.63
C LYS A 4 11.52 6.40 12.95
N TRP A 5 12.73 6.14 12.46
CA TRP A 5 13.10 4.98 11.64
C TRP A 5 13.48 3.72 12.44
N PHE A 6 12.83 3.44 13.57
CA PHE A 6 13.25 2.34 14.45
C PHE A 6 12.46 1.04 14.18
N ALA A 7 13.16 -0.01 13.73
CA ALA A 7 13.50 -1.17 14.56
C ALA A 7 13.67 -2.46 13.74
N ILE A 8 14.90 -2.98 13.81
CA ILE A 8 15.31 -4.30 13.34
C ILE A 8 14.48 -5.37 14.10
N GLY A 9 13.47 -5.90 13.43
CA GLY A 9 12.62 -6.99 13.96
C GLY A 9 11.36 -7.19 13.12
N ASN A 10 10.81 -6.11 12.56
CA ASN A 10 9.59 -6.14 11.74
C ASN A 10 9.77 -5.42 10.38
N LYS A 11 11.00 -5.44 9.83
CA LYS A 11 11.40 -4.66 8.64
C LYS A 11 10.39 -4.74 7.49
N ARG A 12 9.85 -5.93 7.20
CA ARG A 12 8.84 -6.14 6.16
C ARG A 12 7.56 -5.33 6.38
N ARG A 13 7.12 -5.22 7.63
CA ARG A 13 5.90 -4.49 7.99
C ARG A 13 6.13 -2.99 7.90
N ASP A 14 7.25 -2.51 8.42
CA ASP A 14 7.62 -1.09 8.35
C ASP A 14 7.85 -0.64 6.90
N GLU A 15 8.46 -1.50 6.09
CA GLU A 15 8.65 -1.27 4.65
C GLU A 15 7.31 -1.23 3.91
N ALA A 16 6.39 -2.17 4.18
CA ALA A 16 5.05 -2.14 3.62
C ALA A 16 4.29 -0.85 3.97
N LEU A 17 4.37 -0.40 5.23
CA LEU A 17 3.76 0.86 5.67
C LEU A 17 4.36 2.07 4.95
N SER A 18 5.69 2.09 4.80
CA SER A 18 6.40 3.16 4.08
C SER A 18 6.00 3.24 2.60
N ILE A 19 5.86 2.10 1.93
CA ILE A 19 5.42 2.04 0.52
C ILE A 19 3.96 2.49 0.39
N LEU A 20 3.08 2.06 1.31
CA LEU A 20 1.67 2.49 1.33
C LEU A 20 1.54 4.00 1.51
N ASP A 21 2.33 4.60 2.39
CA ASP A 21 2.33 6.06 2.57
C ASP A 21 2.72 6.81 1.29
N LYS A 22 3.75 6.32 0.58
CA LYS A 22 4.16 6.89 -0.70
C LYS A 22 3.08 6.74 -1.76
N LEU A 23 2.43 5.57 -1.83
CA LEU A 23 1.32 5.34 -2.77
C LEU A 23 0.16 6.30 -2.48
N ILE A 24 -0.31 6.38 -1.24
CA ILE A 24 -1.39 7.30 -0.83
C ILE A 24 -1.05 8.74 -1.20
N ALA A 25 0.16 9.20 -0.90
CA ALA A 25 0.61 10.55 -1.25
C ALA A 25 0.64 10.77 -2.78
N SER A 26 1.09 9.76 -3.55
CA SER A 26 1.15 9.84 -5.01
C SER A 26 -0.22 9.90 -5.69
N PHE A 27 -1.27 9.41 -5.03
CA PHE A 27 -2.64 9.41 -5.54
C PHE A 27 -3.47 10.59 -5.03
N TYR A 28 -2.97 11.36 -4.06
CA TYR A 28 -3.70 12.44 -3.39
C TYR A 28 -4.24 13.53 -4.34
N HIS A 29 -3.59 13.74 -5.49
CA HIS A 29 -3.98 14.76 -6.47
C HIS A 29 -4.77 14.22 -7.68
N ASN A 30 -5.00 12.91 -7.76
CA ASN A 30 -5.72 12.31 -8.88
C ASN A 30 -7.22 12.21 -8.56
N TYR A 31 -8.04 13.01 -9.24
CA TYR A 31 -9.50 12.84 -9.19
C TYR A 31 -9.86 11.50 -9.86
N GLY A 32 -10.56 10.60 -9.15
CA GLY A 32 -11.01 9.29 -9.67
C GLY A 32 -10.33 8.05 -9.08
N VAL A 33 -9.28 8.19 -8.25
CA VAL A 33 -8.60 7.04 -7.60
C VAL A 33 -9.00 6.83 -6.14
N GLN A 34 -10.13 7.41 -5.70
CA GLN A 34 -10.63 7.27 -4.33
C GLN A 34 -10.73 5.81 -3.87
N PRO A 35 -11.26 4.86 -4.67
CA PRO A 35 -11.33 3.45 -4.27
C PRO A 35 -9.93 2.85 -3.98
N LEU A 36 -8.91 3.31 -4.70
CA LEU A 36 -7.54 2.84 -4.55
C LEU A 36 -6.90 3.40 -3.27
N THR A 37 -7.10 4.70 -3.01
CA THR A 37 -6.60 5.35 -1.79
C THR A 37 -7.27 4.80 -0.53
N ASP A 38 -8.58 4.56 -0.58
CA ASP A 38 -9.34 3.95 0.52
C ASP A 38 -8.86 2.52 0.80
N LEU A 39 -8.55 1.76 -0.26
CA LEU A 39 -7.94 0.44 -0.13
C LEU A 39 -6.60 0.51 0.60
N PHE A 40 -5.71 1.41 0.19
CA PHE A 40 -4.41 1.56 0.83
C PHE A 40 -4.53 1.99 2.29
N LEU A 41 -5.44 2.91 2.62
CA LEU A 41 -5.70 3.33 4.01
C LEU A 41 -6.23 2.17 4.87
N LYS A 42 -7.17 1.38 4.34
CA LYS A 42 -7.69 0.18 5.01
C LYS A 42 -6.57 -0.79 5.35
N TYR A 43 -5.72 -1.11 4.39
CA TYR A 43 -4.64 -2.08 4.56
C TYR A 43 -3.46 -1.54 5.38
N LYS A 44 -3.19 -0.23 5.34
CA LYS A 44 -2.26 0.44 6.27
C LYS A 44 -2.74 0.27 7.71
N ASN A 45 -4.00 0.58 7.97
CA ASN A 45 -4.58 0.44 9.30
C ASN A 45 -4.60 -1.02 9.78
N GLU A 46 -4.85 -1.99 8.88
CA GLU A 46 -4.74 -3.41 9.22
C GLU A 46 -3.30 -3.82 9.54
N LEU A 47 -2.31 -3.32 8.79
CA LEU A 47 -0.90 -3.54 9.10
C LEU A 47 -0.53 -2.94 10.46
N GLU A 48 -1.01 -1.77 10.83
CA GLU A 48 -0.68 -1.16 12.13
C GLU A 48 -1.32 -1.90 13.32
N ASN A 49 -2.56 -2.40 13.17
CA ASN A 49 -3.36 -2.88 14.30
C ASN A 49 -3.51 -4.41 14.38
N SER A 50 -3.23 -5.15 13.30
CA SER A 50 -3.47 -6.60 13.26
C SER A 50 -2.28 -7.41 13.78
N ARG A 51 -2.54 -8.52 14.46
CA ARG A 51 -1.49 -9.52 14.77
C ARG A 51 -1.19 -10.46 13.59
N LYS A 52 -1.93 -10.37 12.47
CA LYS A 52 -1.70 -11.20 11.30
C LYS A 52 -0.33 -10.92 10.68
N SER A 53 0.20 -11.93 9.99
CA SER A 53 1.43 -11.80 9.20
C SER A 53 1.25 -10.78 8.08
N THR A 54 2.27 -9.94 7.86
CA THR A 54 2.33 -8.96 6.77
C THR A 54 2.00 -9.60 5.42
N SER A 55 2.55 -10.77 5.11
CA SER A 55 2.30 -11.46 3.84
C SER A 55 0.83 -11.86 3.63
N VAL A 56 0.12 -12.21 4.70
CA VAL A 56 -1.32 -12.56 4.62
C VAL A 56 -2.15 -11.32 4.32
N ILE A 57 -1.82 -10.20 4.95
CA ILE A 57 -2.49 -8.91 4.74
C ILE A 57 -2.23 -8.42 3.30
N LEU A 58 -0.97 -8.44 2.85
CA LEU A 58 -0.59 -8.03 1.50
C LEU A 58 -1.17 -8.92 0.40
N SER A 59 -1.26 -10.23 0.62
CA SER A 59 -1.88 -11.15 -0.33
C SER A 59 -3.35 -10.80 -0.58
N ARG A 60 -4.11 -10.51 0.48
CA ARG A 60 -5.52 -10.07 0.38
C ARG A 60 -5.63 -8.72 -0.34
N MET A 61 -4.76 -7.78 0.01
CA MET A 61 -4.72 -6.48 -0.66
C MET A 61 -4.44 -6.63 -2.15
N ASN A 62 -3.53 -7.51 -2.56
CA ASN A 62 -3.22 -7.73 -3.97
C ASN A 62 -4.44 -8.24 -4.77
N SER A 63 -5.24 -9.13 -4.16
CA SER A 63 -6.50 -9.60 -4.78
C SER A 63 -7.54 -8.48 -4.90
N GLU A 64 -7.70 -7.63 -3.88
CA GLU A 64 -8.60 -6.47 -3.95
C GLU A 64 -8.10 -5.40 -4.95
N LEU A 65 -6.79 -5.11 -4.95
CA LEU A 65 -6.15 -4.20 -5.92
C LEU A 65 -6.44 -4.63 -7.36
N SER A 66 -6.26 -5.91 -7.67
CA SER A 66 -6.48 -6.44 -9.02
C SER A 66 -7.93 -6.20 -9.49
N ARG A 67 -8.92 -6.31 -8.59
CA ARG A 67 -10.32 -6.01 -8.89
C ARG A 67 -10.54 -4.53 -9.16
N ILE A 68 -9.95 -3.64 -8.35
CA ILE A 68 -10.08 -2.18 -8.53
C ILE A 68 -9.47 -1.75 -9.87
N PHE A 69 -8.29 -2.27 -10.22
CA PHE A 69 -7.64 -1.97 -11.51
C PHE A 69 -8.51 -2.39 -12.70
N MET A 70 -9.13 -3.58 -12.65
CA MET A 70 -10.03 -4.05 -13.70
C MET A 70 -11.29 -3.18 -13.85
N GLN A 71 -11.79 -2.59 -12.76
CA GLN A 71 -13.05 -1.84 -12.77
C GLN A 71 -12.90 -0.35 -13.10
N ASN A 72 -11.73 0.24 -12.86
CA ASN A 72 -11.57 1.70 -12.86
C ASN A 72 -10.57 2.23 -13.93
N GLU A 73 -10.08 1.37 -14.83
CA GLU A 73 -9.11 1.73 -15.90
C GLU A 73 -7.97 2.66 -15.42
N ILE A 74 -7.46 2.41 -14.20
CA ILE A 74 -6.49 3.30 -13.56
C ILE A 74 -5.14 3.20 -14.28
N ARG A 75 -4.66 4.34 -14.79
CA ARG A 75 -3.31 4.46 -15.36
C ARG A 75 -2.32 4.87 -14.26
N LEU A 76 -1.33 4.03 -14.05
CA LEU A 76 -0.25 4.26 -13.08
C LEU A 76 0.92 4.98 -13.73
N THR A 77 1.55 5.89 -12.98
CA THR A 77 2.88 6.39 -13.33
C THR A 77 3.93 5.30 -13.16
N GLU A 78 5.13 5.50 -13.72
CA GLU A 78 6.24 4.55 -13.52
C GLU A 78 6.61 4.42 -12.04
N GLU A 79 6.60 5.53 -11.29
CA GLU A 79 6.87 5.54 -9.85
C GLU A 79 5.82 4.74 -9.07
N GLN A 80 4.54 4.96 -9.34
CA GLN A 80 3.45 4.20 -8.72
C GLN A 80 3.53 2.71 -9.04
N SER A 81 3.83 2.37 -10.29
CA SER A 81 4.01 0.99 -10.73
C SER A 81 5.20 0.31 -10.04
N LYS A 82 6.29 1.05 -9.80
CA LYS A 82 7.45 0.56 -9.07
C LYS A 82 7.12 0.30 -7.60
N LEU A 83 6.49 1.27 -6.93
CA LEU A 83 6.05 1.12 -5.55
C LEU A 83 5.12 -0.09 -5.36
N LEU A 84 4.17 -0.31 -6.27
CA LEU A 84 3.29 -1.48 -6.24
C LEU A 84 4.04 -2.80 -6.48
N LYS A 85 5.04 -2.81 -7.37
CA LYS A 85 5.91 -3.99 -7.55
C LYS A 85 6.67 -4.30 -6.27
N ASP A 86 7.32 -3.29 -5.69
CA ASP A 86 8.09 -3.44 -4.45
C ASP A 86 7.20 -3.98 -3.33
N LEU A 87 5.99 -3.45 -3.17
CA LEU A 87 4.99 -3.90 -2.19
C LEU A 87 4.57 -5.37 -2.38
N ARG A 88 4.53 -5.85 -3.62
CA ARG A 88 4.19 -7.24 -3.95
C ARG A 88 5.35 -8.21 -3.72
N HIS A 89 6.58 -7.72 -3.70
CA HIS A 89 7.78 -8.51 -3.47
C HIS A 89 8.16 -8.60 -1.98
N LEU A 90 7.47 -7.86 -1.10
CA LEU A 90 7.56 -8.01 0.35
C LEU A 90 6.97 -9.32 0.83
#